data_AF-A0A6J1VGE9-F1
#
_entry.id   AF-A0A6J1VGE9-F1
#
_cell.length_a   1.000
_cell.length_b   1.000
_cell.length_c   1.000
_cell.angle_alpha   90.00
_cell.angle_beta   90.00
_cell.angle_gamma   90.00
#
_symmetry.space_group_name_H-M   'P 1'
#
loop_
_entity.id
_entity.type
_entity.pdbx_description
1 polymer ?
#
loop_
_entity_poly.entity_id
_entity_poly.type
_entity_poly.pdbx_seq_one_letter_code
_entity_poly.pdbx_strand_id
1 'polypeptide(L)'
;MSAVIQRHKLPWSTLTNVTTDGSPNLTGKNIGMLKKIQDRVKEDNPEQEVIFLHCIIHQEALCKSVLQLDHVVKPVVKLVNFIRARGLHHHQFIHFLEETDADHRDLLYHSNVRWLSLGKVCQRVWELKQEIISFLELLENTDNFPELNDTDWLCDLAFTVDILTHMNELNVKLQGKNQFVHEMQANVRDFKTRLVLFSKQMSDKSFAHFPTLATLKDVKKYRKSLDDLHEEFCRRVCDFGKI
;
A
#
# COMPACT_ATOMS: atom_id res chain seq x y z
N MET A 1 -22.38 14.87 11.30
CA MET A 1 -21.89 16.14 10.72
C MET A 1 -22.76 17.33 11.11
N SER A 2 -24.06 17.39 10.74
CA SER A 2 -24.95 18.53 11.10
C SER A 2 -24.97 18.85 12.60
N ALA A 3 -25.13 17.83 13.46
CA ALA A 3 -25.05 17.99 14.91
C ALA A 3 -23.69 18.52 15.41
N VAL A 4 -22.59 18.23 14.72
CA VAL A 4 -21.25 18.73 15.07
C VAL A 4 -21.13 20.20 14.70
N ILE A 5 -21.52 20.58 13.48
CA ILE A 5 -21.53 21.97 13.00
C ILE A 5 -22.40 22.85 13.92
N GLN A 6 -23.61 22.37 14.25
CA GLN A 6 -24.51 23.04 15.18
C GLN A 6 -23.93 23.14 16.59
N ARG A 7 -23.36 22.05 17.13
CA ARG A 7 -22.73 22.03 18.47
C ARG A 7 -21.59 23.04 18.57
N HIS A 8 -20.80 23.19 17.51
CA HIS A 8 -19.69 24.15 17.46
C HIS A 8 -20.09 25.54 16.94
N LYS A 9 -21.39 25.76 16.64
CA LYS A 9 -21.93 27.03 16.12
C LYS A 9 -21.17 27.55 14.90
N LEU A 10 -20.72 26.63 14.04
CA LEU A 10 -20.00 26.99 12.82
C LEU A 10 -21.01 27.39 11.73
N PRO A 11 -20.88 28.56 11.10
CA PRO A 11 -21.75 28.95 9.99
C PRO A 11 -21.51 28.02 8.79
N TRP A 12 -22.57 27.55 8.14
CA TRP A 12 -22.44 26.73 6.92
C TRP A 12 -21.70 27.47 5.81
N SER A 13 -21.80 28.81 5.79
CA SER A 13 -21.06 29.64 4.84
C SER A 13 -19.54 29.54 4.96
N THR A 14 -19.01 29.05 6.09
CA THR A 14 -17.56 28.85 6.27
C THR A 14 -17.06 27.51 5.74
N LEU A 15 -17.96 26.60 5.32
CA LEU A 15 -17.60 25.29 4.81
C LEU A 15 -17.11 25.38 3.36
N THR A 16 -15.81 25.23 3.16
CA THR A 16 -15.17 25.31 1.83
C THR A 16 -14.94 23.95 1.19
N ASN A 17 -14.59 22.93 1.99
CA ASN A 17 -14.33 21.59 1.48
C ASN A 17 -14.81 20.49 2.44
N VAL A 18 -15.09 19.32 1.87
CA VAL A 18 -15.36 18.08 2.62
C VAL A 18 -14.58 16.96 1.97
N THR A 19 -13.79 16.25 2.79
CA THR A 19 -13.04 15.07 2.37
C THR A 19 -13.70 13.81 2.92
N THR A 20 -13.91 12.79 2.09
CA THR A 20 -14.52 11.50 2.48
C THR A 20 -13.77 10.32 1.89
N ASP A 21 -13.98 9.11 2.39
CA ASP A 21 -13.44 7.86 1.82
C ASP A 21 -14.16 7.41 0.53
N GLY A 22 -15.05 8.24 -0.02
CA GLY A 22 -15.79 7.94 -1.23
C GLY A 22 -16.84 6.84 -1.10
N SER A 23 -17.15 6.36 0.13
CA SER A 23 -18.17 5.35 0.36
C SER A 23 -19.51 5.72 -0.29
N PRO A 24 -20.22 4.79 -0.96
CA PRO A 24 -21.49 5.07 -1.64
C PRO A 24 -22.55 5.75 -0.74
N ASN A 25 -22.55 5.43 0.55
CA ASN A 25 -23.45 6.04 1.53
C ASN A 25 -23.16 7.53 1.75
N LEU A 26 -21.92 7.97 1.52
CA LEU A 26 -21.50 9.37 1.65
C LEU A 26 -21.67 10.12 0.33
N THR A 27 -21.36 9.48 -0.80
CA THR A 27 -21.30 10.09 -2.14
C THR A 27 -22.59 9.99 -2.96
N GLY A 28 -23.63 9.33 -2.43
CA GLY A 28 -24.92 9.16 -3.11
C GLY A 28 -25.53 10.46 -3.64
N LYS A 29 -25.91 10.47 -4.92
CA LYS A 29 -26.36 11.67 -5.65
C LYS A 29 -27.63 12.35 -5.10
N ASN A 30 -28.52 11.56 -4.50
CA ASN A 30 -29.84 12.04 -4.07
C ASN A 30 -29.95 12.16 -2.53
N ILE A 31 -29.31 11.25 -1.79
CA ILE A 31 -29.47 11.13 -0.33
C ILE A 31 -28.14 10.99 0.42
N GLY A 32 -27.02 11.03 -0.29
CA GLY A 32 -25.68 10.93 0.30
C GLY A 32 -25.36 12.12 1.18
N MET A 33 -24.45 11.92 2.14
CA MET A 33 -24.01 12.97 3.05
C MET A 33 -23.50 14.21 2.32
N LEU A 34 -22.71 14.05 1.25
CA LEU A 34 -22.18 15.18 0.48
C LEU A 34 -23.28 16.00 -0.19
N LYS A 35 -24.30 15.33 -0.74
CA LYS A 35 -25.47 16.01 -1.32
C LYS A 35 -26.22 16.82 -0.27
N LYS A 36 -26.50 16.22 0.90
CA LYS A 36 -27.18 16.90 2.02
C LYS A 36 -26.38 18.11 2.53
N ILE A 37 -25.05 18.02 2.54
CA ILE A 37 -24.19 19.16 2.89
C ILE A 37 -24.32 20.26 1.85
N GLN A 38 -24.22 19.93 0.56
CA GLN A 38 -24.35 20.90 -0.52
C GLN A 38 -25.70 21.62 -0.48
N ASP A 39 -26.79 20.88 -0.29
CA ASP A 39 -28.14 21.44 -0.24
C ASP A 39 -28.27 22.41 0.94
N ARG A 40 -27.77 22.03 2.13
CA ARG A 40 -27.81 22.89 3.31
C ARG A 40 -26.96 24.16 3.16
N VAL A 41 -25.79 24.07 2.53
CA VAL A 41 -24.96 25.25 2.24
C VAL A 41 -25.69 26.17 1.25
N LYS A 42 -26.36 25.62 0.23
CA LYS A 42 -27.13 26.41 -0.75
C LYS A 42 -28.41 27.03 -0.19
N GLU A 43 -29.00 26.45 0.86
CA GLU A 43 -30.09 27.09 1.60
C GLU A 43 -29.66 28.42 2.25
N ASP A 44 -28.43 28.48 2.78
CA ASP A 44 -27.89 29.68 3.44
C ASP A 44 -27.22 30.64 2.42
N ASN A 45 -26.57 30.12 1.38
CA ASN A 45 -25.93 30.88 0.31
C ASN A 45 -25.98 30.11 -1.04
N PRO A 46 -26.91 30.43 -1.96
CA PRO A 46 -27.09 29.69 -3.22
C PRO A 46 -25.87 29.64 -4.14
N GLU A 47 -25.02 30.66 -4.08
CA GLU A 47 -23.81 30.79 -4.93
C GLU A 47 -22.61 30.05 -4.36
N GLN A 48 -22.71 29.50 -3.14
CA GLN A 48 -21.59 28.81 -2.50
C GLN A 48 -21.43 27.39 -3.02
N GLU A 49 -20.27 27.13 -3.61
CA GLU A 49 -19.84 25.80 -4.02
C GLU A 49 -18.95 25.17 -2.95
N VAL A 50 -19.21 23.89 -2.63
CA VAL A 50 -18.40 23.12 -1.68
C VAL A 50 -17.53 22.14 -2.46
N ILE A 51 -16.23 22.17 -2.21
CA ILE A 51 -15.29 21.26 -2.87
C ILE A 51 -15.35 19.90 -2.18
N PHE A 52 -15.77 18.88 -2.91
CA PHE A 52 -15.75 17.49 -2.45
C PHE A 52 -14.51 16.76 -2.93
N LEU A 53 -13.76 16.25 -1.96
CA LEU A 53 -12.50 15.54 -2.17
C LEU A 53 -12.64 14.10 -1.67
N HIS A 54 -11.99 13.19 -2.38
CA HIS A 54 -11.71 11.86 -1.87
C HIS A 54 -10.48 11.93 -0.96
N CYS A 55 -10.49 11.21 0.16
CA CYS A 55 -9.33 11.05 1.03
C CYS A 55 -8.11 10.54 0.24
N ILE A 56 -7.05 11.35 0.16
CA ILE A 56 -5.84 11.02 -0.61
C ILE A 56 -5.16 9.74 -0.12
N ILE A 57 -5.18 9.50 1.20
CA ILE A 57 -4.63 8.29 1.82
C ILE A 57 -5.46 7.07 1.40
N HIS A 58 -6.77 7.21 1.29
CA HIS A 58 -7.62 6.13 0.79
C HIS A 58 -7.38 5.86 -0.69
N GLN A 59 -7.27 6.90 -1.52
CA GLN A 59 -6.96 6.76 -2.94
C GLN A 59 -5.60 6.10 -3.18
N GLU A 60 -4.57 6.51 -2.45
CA GLU A 60 -3.23 5.90 -2.49
C GLU A 60 -3.30 4.41 -2.15
N ALA A 61 -3.99 4.03 -1.08
CA ALA A 61 -4.17 2.63 -0.70
C ALA A 61 -4.93 1.81 -1.76
N LEU A 62 -5.82 2.43 -2.54
CA LEU A 62 -6.54 1.79 -3.65
C LEU A 62 -5.68 1.68 -4.92
N CYS A 63 -4.68 2.53 -5.12
CA CYS A 63 -3.81 2.48 -6.30
C CYS A 63 -3.09 1.13 -6.43
N LYS A 64 -2.78 0.46 -5.31
CA LYS A 64 -2.09 -0.83 -5.32
C LYS A 64 -2.83 -1.94 -6.08
N SER A 65 -4.15 -1.84 -6.25
CA SER A 65 -4.94 -2.94 -6.82
C SER A 65 -4.53 -3.27 -8.26
N VAL A 66 -3.99 -2.31 -9.00
CA VAL A 66 -3.54 -2.51 -10.39
C VAL A 66 -2.27 -3.35 -10.49
N LEU A 67 -1.51 -3.50 -9.40
CA LEU A 67 -0.29 -4.31 -9.36
C LEU A 67 -0.58 -5.83 -9.36
N GLN A 68 -1.81 -6.25 -9.04
CA GLN A 68 -2.25 -7.66 -9.06
C GLN A 68 -1.30 -8.63 -8.32
N LEU A 69 -0.81 -8.22 -7.13
CA LEU A 69 0.19 -8.94 -6.35
C LEU A 69 -0.33 -10.18 -5.61
N ASP A 70 -1.58 -10.59 -5.83
CA ASP A 70 -2.22 -11.72 -5.13
C ASP A 70 -1.43 -13.03 -5.25
N HIS A 71 -0.76 -13.26 -6.38
CA HIS A 71 0.07 -14.43 -6.64
C HIS A 71 1.36 -14.48 -5.78
N VAL A 72 1.82 -13.32 -5.27
CA VAL A 72 2.93 -13.24 -4.31
C VAL A 72 2.39 -13.23 -2.87
N VAL A 73 1.36 -12.42 -2.64
CA VAL A 73 0.83 -12.15 -1.30
C VAL A 73 0.20 -13.41 -0.69
N LYS A 74 -0.58 -14.17 -1.46
CA LYS A 74 -1.24 -15.37 -0.93
C LYS A 74 -0.24 -16.45 -0.48
N PRO A 75 0.79 -16.82 -1.28
CA PRO A 75 1.83 -17.74 -0.81
C PRO A 75 2.60 -17.22 0.40
N VAL A 76 3.00 -15.94 0.42
CA VAL A 76 3.68 -15.33 1.57
C VAL A 76 2.84 -15.43 2.84
N VAL A 77 1.55 -15.12 2.76
CA VAL A 77 0.64 -15.21 3.91
C VAL A 77 0.44 -16.66 4.34
N LYS A 78 0.29 -17.60 3.40
CA LYS A 78 0.20 -19.04 3.69
C LYS A 78 1.45 -19.52 4.45
N LEU A 79 2.63 -19.14 3.97
CA LEU A 79 3.93 -19.48 4.55
C LEU A 79 4.08 -18.93 5.98
N VAL A 80 3.84 -17.63 6.15
CA VAL A 80 3.92 -16.97 7.46
C VAL A 80 2.93 -17.60 8.44
N ASN A 81 1.70 -17.88 8.00
CA ASN A 81 0.71 -18.55 8.85
C ASN A 81 1.12 -19.98 9.18
N PHE A 82 1.73 -20.73 8.26
CA PHE A 82 2.20 -22.09 8.55
C PHE A 82 3.25 -22.12 9.67
N ILE A 83 4.20 -21.19 9.64
CA ILE A 83 5.25 -21.07 10.65
C ILE A 83 4.70 -20.50 11.96
N ARG A 84 3.88 -19.44 11.89
CA ARG A 84 3.45 -18.68 13.07
C ARG A 84 2.18 -19.18 13.76
N ALA A 85 1.27 -19.85 13.06
CA ALA A 85 -0.03 -20.23 13.63
C ALA A 85 0.07 -21.41 14.61
N ARG A 86 1.10 -22.25 14.48
CA ARG A 86 1.36 -23.36 15.41
C ARG A 86 2.50 -22.97 16.36
N GLY A 87 2.20 -22.88 17.65
CA GLY A 87 3.19 -22.46 18.66
C GLY A 87 4.48 -23.28 18.64
N LEU A 88 4.38 -24.58 18.37
CA LEU A 88 5.55 -25.46 18.23
C LEU A 88 6.42 -25.05 17.03
N HIS A 89 5.84 -24.87 15.85
CA HIS A 89 6.59 -24.46 14.66
C HIS A 89 7.23 -23.08 14.83
N HIS A 90 6.51 -22.15 15.46
CA HIS A 90 7.02 -20.81 15.71
C HIS A 90 8.22 -20.84 16.64
N HIS A 91 8.14 -21.57 17.75
CA HIS A 91 9.24 -21.71 18.69
C HIS A 91 10.45 -22.43 18.08
N GLN A 92 10.22 -23.50 17.32
CA GLN A 92 11.27 -24.20 16.58
C GLN A 92 11.94 -23.29 15.55
N PHE A 93 11.17 -22.46 14.85
CA PHE A 93 11.71 -21.52 13.87
C PHE A 93 12.54 -20.42 14.55
N ILE A 94 12.10 -19.86 15.68
CA ILE A 94 12.90 -18.88 16.44
C ILE A 94 14.24 -19.49 16.86
N HIS A 95 14.21 -20.70 17.43
CA HIS A 95 15.44 -21.40 17.82
C HIS A 95 16.36 -21.64 16.63
N PHE A 96 15.80 -22.06 15.50
CA PHE A 96 16.55 -22.25 14.26
C PHE A 96 17.21 -20.97 13.75
N LEU A 97 16.53 -19.82 13.85
CA LEU A 97 17.11 -18.52 13.50
C LEU A 97 18.25 -18.10 14.44
N GLU A 98 18.17 -18.47 15.72
CA GLU A 98 19.25 -18.22 16.68
C GLU A 98 20.48 -19.09 16.40
N GLU A 99 20.29 -20.35 16.00
CA GLU A 99 21.37 -21.28 15.66
C GLU A 99 22.09 -20.91 14.35
N THR A 100 21.36 -20.30 13.40
CA THR A 100 21.90 -19.87 12.10
C THR A 100 22.48 -18.45 12.12
N ASP A 101 22.47 -17.78 13.29
CA ASP A 101 22.85 -16.37 13.48
C ASP A 101 22.16 -15.43 12.47
N ALA A 102 20.87 -15.66 12.22
CA ALA A 102 20.09 -14.88 11.27
C ALA A 102 19.93 -13.42 11.74
N ASP A 103 19.95 -12.50 10.76
CA ASP A 103 19.78 -11.05 10.98
C ASP A 103 18.44 -10.68 11.64
N HIS A 104 17.46 -11.58 11.55
CA HIS A 104 16.15 -11.44 12.16
C HIS A 104 15.81 -12.62 13.05
N ARG A 105 15.27 -12.33 14.22
CA ARG A 105 14.91 -13.33 15.24
C ARG A 105 13.50 -13.90 15.09
N ASP A 106 12.68 -13.37 14.17
CA ASP A 106 11.30 -13.84 13.95
C ASP A 106 10.75 -13.37 12.59
N LEU A 107 9.70 -14.03 12.09
CA LEU A 107 8.80 -13.53 11.05
C LEU A 107 7.82 -12.51 11.62
N LEU A 108 7.26 -11.61 10.81
CA LEU A 108 6.19 -10.71 11.22
C LEU A 108 4.81 -11.36 11.02
N TYR A 109 3.88 -11.22 11.98
CA TYR A 109 2.51 -11.73 11.81
C TYR A 109 1.72 -10.74 10.99
N HIS A 110 1.07 -11.23 9.94
CA HIS A 110 0.10 -10.41 9.25
C HIS A 110 -1.25 -10.45 9.98
N SER A 111 -1.62 -9.36 10.66
CA SER A 111 -3.03 -9.09 10.92
C SER A 111 -3.63 -8.42 9.67
N ASN A 112 -4.73 -8.93 9.11
CA ASN A 112 -5.42 -8.44 7.90
C ASN A 112 -5.78 -6.93 7.88
N VAL A 113 -5.41 -6.17 8.92
CA VAL A 113 -5.92 -4.84 9.25
C VAL A 113 -5.07 -3.70 8.63
N ARG A 114 -3.86 -3.96 8.08
CA ARG A 114 -3.06 -2.89 7.46
C ARG A 114 -2.19 -3.37 6.32
N TRP A 115 -2.37 -2.82 5.13
CA TRP A 115 -1.48 -3.11 4.00
C TRP A 115 -0.03 -2.62 4.23
N LEU A 116 0.18 -1.65 5.12
CA LEU A 116 1.52 -1.22 5.57
C LEU A 116 2.30 -2.36 6.27
N SER A 117 1.61 -3.33 6.88
CA SER A 117 2.29 -4.50 7.43
C SER A 117 2.70 -5.50 6.34
N LEU A 118 2.04 -5.48 5.18
CA LEU A 118 2.30 -6.45 4.11
C LEU A 118 3.69 -6.25 3.51
N GLY A 119 4.09 -5.01 3.21
CA GLY A 119 5.43 -4.72 2.68
C GLY A 119 6.53 -5.22 3.63
N LYS A 120 6.38 -4.99 4.94
CA LYS A 120 7.32 -5.48 5.96
C LYS A 120 7.33 -7.01 6.08
N VAL A 121 6.18 -7.66 5.95
CA VAL A 121 6.08 -9.12 5.97
C VAL A 121 6.79 -9.72 4.75
N CYS A 122 6.53 -9.20 3.55
CA CYS A 122 7.22 -9.62 2.32
C CYS A 122 8.74 -9.40 2.45
N GLN A 123 9.15 -8.24 2.98
CA GLN A 123 10.55 -7.93 3.21
C GLN A 123 11.20 -8.96 4.14
N ARG A 124 10.56 -9.26 5.28
CA ARG A 124 11.07 -10.25 6.24
C ARG A 124 11.17 -11.65 5.64
N VAL A 125 10.21 -12.06 4.83
CA VAL A 125 10.25 -13.34 4.11
C VAL A 125 11.38 -13.35 3.08
N TRP A 126 11.63 -12.23 2.38
CA TRP A 126 12.74 -12.12 1.45
C TRP A 126 14.11 -12.23 2.15
N GLU A 127 14.27 -11.54 3.28
CA GLU A 127 15.49 -11.53 4.08
C GLU A 127 15.77 -12.93 4.64
N LEU A 128 14.76 -13.62 5.18
CA LEU A 128 14.89 -14.95 5.79
C LEU A 128 14.65 -16.13 4.82
N LYS A 129 14.64 -15.90 3.50
CA LYS A 129 14.21 -16.94 2.54
C LYS A 129 15.05 -18.22 2.60
N GLN A 130 16.34 -18.12 2.89
CA GLN A 130 17.22 -19.29 2.94
C GLN A 130 16.95 -20.11 4.19
N GLU A 131 16.82 -19.44 5.34
CA GLU A 131 16.47 -20.03 6.63
C GLU A 131 15.07 -20.67 6.57
N ILE A 132 14.12 -20.01 5.91
CA ILE A 132 12.78 -20.56 5.68
C ILE A 132 12.85 -21.84 4.85
N ILE A 133 13.62 -21.84 3.74
CA ILE A 133 13.77 -23.03 2.90
C ILE A 133 14.36 -24.18 3.72
N SER A 134 15.48 -23.96 4.42
CA SER A 134 16.10 -24.98 5.26
C SER A 134 15.18 -25.48 6.38
N PHE A 135 14.40 -24.59 7.00
CA PHE A 135 13.43 -24.98 8.01
C PHE A 135 12.30 -25.85 7.42
N LEU A 136 11.82 -25.53 6.22
CA LEU A 136 10.81 -26.34 5.53
C LEU A 136 11.35 -27.72 5.11
N GLU A 137 12.62 -27.80 4.72
CA GLU A 137 13.30 -29.07 4.42
C GLU A 137 13.39 -29.96 5.67
N LEU A 138 13.76 -29.39 6.82
CA LEU A 138 13.79 -30.10 8.11
C LEU A 138 12.42 -30.64 8.53
N LEU A 139 11.34 -29.96 8.12
CA LEU A 139 9.96 -30.37 8.38
C LEU A 139 9.38 -31.27 7.28
N GLU A 140 10.17 -31.64 6.26
CA GLU A 140 9.72 -32.39 5.08
C GLU A 140 8.50 -31.75 4.40
N ASN A 141 8.48 -30.41 4.32
CA ASN A 141 7.29 -29.65 3.94
C ASN A 141 7.51 -28.67 2.76
N THR A 142 8.63 -28.76 2.07
CA THR A 142 8.98 -27.89 0.93
C THR A 142 7.97 -27.98 -0.22
N ASP A 143 7.39 -29.15 -0.47
CA ASP A 143 6.40 -29.38 -1.54
C ASP A 143 5.13 -28.53 -1.38
N ASN A 144 4.84 -28.03 -0.17
CA ASN A 144 3.69 -27.16 0.09
C ASN A 144 3.95 -25.68 -0.25
N PHE A 145 5.20 -25.32 -0.59
CA PHE A 145 5.66 -23.97 -0.92
C PHE A 145 6.59 -23.99 -2.14
N PRO A 146 6.13 -24.51 -3.30
CA PRO A 146 6.96 -24.62 -4.51
C PRO A 146 7.47 -23.26 -5.01
N GLU A 147 6.79 -22.16 -4.66
CA GLU A 147 7.14 -20.80 -5.04
C GLU A 147 8.54 -20.37 -4.57
N LEU A 148 9.03 -20.93 -3.46
CA LEU A 148 10.36 -20.62 -2.92
C LEU A 148 11.50 -21.13 -3.82
N ASN A 149 11.21 -22.09 -4.71
CA ASN A 149 12.16 -22.62 -5.69
C ASN A 149 11.95 -22.04 -7.09
N ASP A 150 10.92 -21.21 -7.29
CA ASP A 150 10.60 -20.60 -8.58
C ASP A 150 11.31 -19.24 -8.72
N THR A 151 12.23 -19.14 -9.68
CA THR A 151 13.01 -17.93 -9.93
C THR A 151 12.14 -16.75 -10.42
N ASP A 152 11.10 -17.02 -11.20
CA ASP A 152 10.18 -15.97 -11.67
C ASP A 152 9.35 -15.45 -10.49
N TRP A 153 8.90 -16.35 -9.61
CA TRP A 153 8.18 -15.94 -8.41
C TRP A 153 9.07 -15.15 -7.44
N LEU A 154 10.35 -15.54 -7.29
CA LEU A 154 11.31 -14.77 -6.49
C LEU A 154 11.54 -13.36 -7.06
N CYS A 155 11.54 -13.19 -8.39
CA CYS A 155 11.52 -11.86 -8.99
C CYS A 155 10.26 -11.08 -8.60
N ASP A 156 9.09 -11.72 -8.67
CA ASP A 156 7.81 -11.08 -8.35
C ASP A 156 7.75 -10.69 -6.85
N LEU A 157 8.29 -11.51 -5.96
CA LEU A 157 8.47 -11.20 -4.53
C LEU A 157 9.42 -10.02 -4.33
N ALA A 158 10.59 -10.04 -4.97
CA ALA A 158 11.58 -8.96 -4.85
C ALA A 158 11.01 -7.61 -5.31
N PHE A 159 10.35 -7.59 -6.47
CA PHE A 159 9.64 -6.41 -6.96
C PHE A 159 8.56 -5.95 -5.97
N THR A 160 7.77 -6.90 -5.43
CA THR A 160 6.73 -6.62 -4.43
C THR A 160 7.30 -5.93 -3.19
N VAL A 161 8.44 -6.41 -2.67
CA VAL A 161 9.12 -5.80 -1.52
C VAL A 161 9.50 -4.35 -1.82
N ASP A 162 10.16 -4.11 -2.95
CA ASP A 162 10.64 -2.78 -3.32
C ASP A 162 9.47 -1.80 -3.60
N ILE A 163 8.48 -2.19 -4.39
CA ILE A 163 7.35 -1.30 -4.73
C ILE A 163 6.48 -0.99 -3.52
N LEU A 164 6.25 -1.97 -2.63
CA LEU A 164 5.50 -1.74 -1.40
C LEU A 164 6.27 -0.85 -0.42
N THR A 165 7.61 -0.89 -0.43
CA THR A 165 8.45 0.04 0.34
C THR A 165 8.24 1.48 -0.12
N HIS A 166 8.32 1.73 -1.44
CA HIS A 166 8.04 3.05 -2.03
C HIS A 166 6.62 3.55 -1.73
N MET A 167 5.61 2.69 -1.85
CA MET A 167 4.23 3.01 -1.50
C MET A 167 4.08 3.36 -0.01
N ASN A 168 4.72 2.59 0.87
CA ASN A 168 4.70 2.84 2.32
C ASN A 168 5.39 4.17 2.68
N GLU A 169 6.49 4.53 2.02
CA GLU A 169 7.13 5.84 2.20
C GLU A 169 6.18 6.99 1.85
N LEU A 170 5.49 6.90 0.71
CA LEU A 170 4.48 7.88 0.34
C LEU A 170 3.37 7.94 1.40
N ASN A 171 2.86 6.78 1.82
CA ASN A 171 1.79 6.69 2.79
C ASN A 171 2.16 7.32 4.15
N VAL A 172 3.39 7.10 4.63
CA VAL A 172 3.90 7.73 5.86
C VAL A 172 3.96 9.25 5.72
N LYS A 173 4.41 9.77 4.57
CA LYS A 173 4.41 11.22 4.31
C LYS A 173 3.00 11.78 4.35
N LEU A 174 2.05 11.13 3.65
CA LEU A 174 0.64 11.56 3.60
C LEU A 174 -0.04 11.49 4.98
N GLN A 175 0.35 10.57 5.86
CA GLN A 175 -0.17 10.48 7.23
C GLN A 175 0.57 11.37 8.24
N GLY A 176 1.56 12.15 7.79
CA GLY A 176 2.30 13.08 8.62
C GLY A 176 1.39 14.03 9.38
N LYS A 177 1.74 14.34 10.63
CA LYS A 177 1.03 15.38 11.39
C LYS A 177 1.28 16.75 10.74
N ASN A 178 0.28 17.62 10.80
CA ASN A 178 0.34 19.00 10.28
C ASN A 178 0.61 19.11 8.78
N GLN A 179 0.24 18.09 7.99
CA GLN A 179 0.30 18.17 6.52
C GLN A 179 -0.78 19.12 6.00
N PHE A 180 -0.39 20.10 5.19
CA PHE A 180 -1.32 20.87 4.39
C PHE A 180 -1.66 20.13 3.10
N VAL A 181 -2.85 20.41 2.54
CA VAL A 181 -3.32 19.72 1.33
C VAL A 181 -2.36 19.91 0.14
N HIS A 182 -1.77 21.09 -0.02
CA HIS A 182 -0.80 21.35 -1.08
C HIS A 182 0.49 20.52 -0.93
N GLU A 183 0.91 20.22 0.31
CA GLU A 183 2.07 19.35 0.58
C GLU A 183 1.73 17.89 0.25
N MET A 184 0.53 17.43 0.60
CA MET A 184 0.05 16.09 0.23
C MET A 184 0.01 15.92 -1.29
N GLN A 185 -0.46 16.94 -2.01
CA GLN A 185 -0.45 16.96 -3.48
C GLN A 185 0.97 16.95 -4.06
N ALA A 186 1.89 17.72 -3.48
CA ALA A 186 3.29 17.72 -3.88
C ALA A 186 3.91 16.32 -3.69
N ASN A 187 3.67 15.69 -2.54
CA ASN A 187 4.14 14.32 -2.27
C ASN A 187 3.63 13.30 -3.30
N VAL A 188 2.34 13.35 -3.67
CA VAL A 188 1.80 12.46 -4.72
C VAL A 188 2.37 12.81 -6.10
N ARG A 189 2.55 14.09 -6.42
CA ARG A 189 3.15 14.52 -7.69
C ARG A 189 4.57 13.99 -7.82
N ASP A 190 5.38 14.16 -6.78
CA ASP A 190 6.76 13.65 -6.73
C ASP A 190 6.78 12.13 -6.88
N PHE A 191 5.86 11.42 -6.23
CA PHE A 191 5.74 9.98 -6.37
C PHE A 191 5.39 9.54 -7.79
N LYS A 192 4.44 10.21 -8.45
CA LYS A 192 4.12 9.95 -9.86
C LYS A 192 5.34 10.16 -10.76
N THR A 193 6.10 11.24 -10.56
CA THR A 193 7.35 11.48 -11.32
C THR A 193 8.38 10.37 -11.06
N ARG A 194 8.50 9.88 -9.82
CA ARG A 194 9.34 8.72 -9.50
C ARG A 194 8.89 7.46 -10.23
N LEU A 195 7.59 7.17 -10.31
CA LEU A 195 7.10 6.00 -11.06
C LEU A 195 7.48 6.04 -12.55
N VAL A 196 7.40 7.22 -13.17
CA VAL A 196 7.88 7.41 -14.56
C VAL A 196 9.38 7.15 -14.68
N LEU A 197 10.17 7.67 -13.74
CA LEU A 197 11.62 7.40 -13.69
C LEU A 197 11.90 5.90 -13.52
N PHE A 198 11.20 5.25 -12.59
CA PHE A 198 11.32 3.82 -12.31
C PHE A 198 11.00 2.99 -13.56
N SER A 199 9.91 3.31 -14.26
CA SER A 199 9.51 2.64 -15.50
C SER A 199 10.58 2.76 -16.60
N LYS A 200 11.17 3.96 -16.76
CA LYS A 200 12.27 4.18 -17.71
C LYS A 200 13.50 3.35 -17.34
N GLN A 201 13.96 3.44 -16.09
CA GLN A 201 15.13 2.68 -15.62
C GLN A 201 14.93 1.16 -15.70
N MET A 202 13.72 0.67 -15.39
CA MET A 202 13.35 -0.74 -15.53
C MET A 202 13.50 -1.23 -16.97
N SER A 203 13.24 -0.36 -17.96
CA SER A 203 13.45 -0.68 -19.38
C SER A 203 14.93 -0.80 -19.74
N ASP A 204 15.75 0.06 -19.14
CA ASP A 204 17.20 0.16 -19.31
C ASP A 204 17.97 -0.86 -18.46
N LYS A 205 17.27 -1.79 -17.78
CA LYS A 205 17.83 -2.77 -16.83
C LYS A 205 18.61 -2.12 -15.67
N SER A 206 18.21 -0.92 -15.28
CA SER A 206 18.72 -0.25 -14.10
C SER A 206 17.76 -0.43 -12.92
N PHE A 207 18.24 -1.09 -11.87
CA PHE A 207 17.48 -1.42 -10.66
C PHE A 207 17.91 -0.60 -9.45
N ALA A 208 18.45 0.61 -9.67
CA ALA A 208 18.99 1.46 -8.59
C ALA A 208 17.97 1.80 -7.48
N HIS A 209 16.67 1.80 -7.81
CA HIS A 209 15.57 2.02 -6.86
C HIS A 209 14.84 0.74 -6.46
N PHE A 210 15.33 -0.42 -6.89
CA PHE A 210 14.78 -1.74 -6.61
C PHE A 210 15.90 -2.64 -6.07
N PRO A 211 16.43 -2.34 -4.86
CA PRO A 211 17.61 -3.01 -4.33
C PRO A 211 17.39 -4.50 -4.12
N THR A 212 16.18 -4.92 -3.74
CA THR A 212 15.83 -6.33 -3.56
C THR A 212 15.89 -7.04 -4.90
N LEU A 213 15.25 -6.46 -5.92
CA LEU A 213 15.25 -7.00 -7.27
C LEU A 213 16.65 -7.02 -7.90
N ALA A 214 17.49 -6.02 -7.61
CA ALA A 214 18.86 -5.90 -8.10
C ALA A 214 19.79 -7.04 -7.63
N THR A 215 19.42 -7.77 -6.57
CA THR A 215 20.20 -8.92 -6.10
C THR A 215 20.05 -10.17 -6.98
N LEU A 216 19.05 -10.21 -7.86
CA LEU A 216 18.75 -11.34 -8.72
C LEU A 216 19.51 -11.24 -10.07
N LYS A 217 19.91 -12.39 -10.61
CA LYS A 217 20.67 -12.48 -11.87
C LYS A 217 19.79 -12.29 -13.12
N ASP A 218 18.63 -12.93 -13.14
CA ASP A 218 17.70 -12.94 -14.27
C ASP A 218 16.41 -12.23 -13.91
N VAL A 219 16.40 -10.90 -14.08
CA VAL A 219 15.29 -10.05 -13.64
C VAL A 219 14.21 -9.92 -14.72
N LYS A 220 12.98 -10.31 -14.37
CA LYS A 220 11.76 -10.01 -15.14
C LYS A 220 11.50 -8.50 -15.20
N LYS A 221 10.88 -8.02 -16.29
CA LYS A 221 10.57 -6.59 -16.46
C LYS A 221 9.21 -6.24 -15.84
N TYR A 222 9.22 -5.28 -14.90
CA TYR A 222 8.01 -4.77 -14.21
C TYR A 222 7.53 -3.42 -14.72
N ARG A 223 8.00 -2.98 -15.89
CA ARG A 223 7.68 -1.68 -16.49
C ARG A 223 6.17 -1.44 -16.56
N LYS A 224 5.43 -2.42 -17.10
CA LYS A 224 3.97 -2.30 -17.25
C LYS A 224 3.29 -2.07 -15.90
N SER A 225 3.68 -2.80 -14.85
CA SER A 225 3.12 -2.61 -13.51
C SER A 225 3.38 -1.20 -12.96
N LEU A 226 4.53 -0.60 -13.27
CA LEU A 226 4.85 0.78 -12.89
C LEU A 226 4.05 1.81 -13.70
N ASP A 227 3.89 1.58 -15.00
CA ASP A 227 3.07 2.41 -15.90
C ASP A 227 1.60 2.38 -15.46
N ASP A 228 1.04 1.18 -15.23
CA ASP A 228 -0.33 0.96 -14.75
C ASP A 228 -0.55 1.63 -13.38
N LEU A 229 0.42 1.54 -12.46
CA LEU A 229 0.36 2.21 -11.16
C LEU A 229 0.37 3.74 -11.31
N HIS A 230 1.22 4.28 -12.18
CA HIS A 230 1.26 5.72 -12.46
C HIS A 230 -0.06 6.23 -13.03
N GLU A 231 -0.65 5.52 -13.99
CA GLU A 231 -1.95 5.85 -14.56
C GLU A 231 -3.05 5.84 -13.50
N GLU A 232 -3.03 4.86 -12.60
CA GLU A 232 -4.01 4.75 -11.53
C GLU A 232 -3.90 5.91 -10.53
N PHE A 233 -2.68 6.34 -10.17
CA PHE A 233 -2.48 7.56 -9.37
C PHE A 233 -3.01 8.82 -10.09
N CYS A 234 -2.76 8.94 -11.41
CA CYS A 234 -3.28 10.05 -12.20
C CYS A 234 -4.82 10.08 -12.20
N ARG A 235 -5.46 8.92 -12.34
CA ARG A 235 -6.91 8.78 -12.38
C ARG A 235 -7.56 9.07 -11.02
N ARG A 236 -6.98 8.54 -9.94
CA ARG A 236 -7.59 8.56 -8.60
C ARG A 236 -7.42 9.86 -7.84
N VAL A 237 -6.32 10.58 -8.07
CA VAL A 237 -5.98 11.82 -7.32
C VAL A 237 -6.26 13.07 -8.18
N CYS A 238 -7.09 12.95 -9.22
CA CYS A 238 -7.40 14.05 -10.14
C CYS A 238 -8.26 15.15 -9.49
N ASP A 239 -9.08 14.80 -8.50
CA ASP A 239 -9.99 15.71 -7.80
C ASP A 239 -9.26 16.73 -6.91
N PHE A 240 -8.03 16.44 -6.49
CA PHE A 240 -7.18 17.41 -5.83
C PHE A 240 -6.78 18.58 -6.74
N GLY A 241 -6.88 18.45 -8.07
CA GLY A 241 -6.71 19.58 -8.99
C GLY A 241 -7.82 20.63 -8.91
N LYS A 242 -8.87 20.42 -8.10
CA LYS A 242 -9.95 21.38 -7.86
C LYS A 242 -9.64 22.43 -6.78
N ILE A 243 -8.53 22.24 -6.06
CA ILE A 243 -8.04 23.11 -4.98
C ILE A 243 -6.99 24.04 -5.57
#